data_AF-A0A0R0C3Z6-F1
#
_entry.id   AF-A0A0R0C3Z6-F1
#
_cell.length_a   1.000
_cell.length_b   1.000
_cell.length_c   1.000
_cell.angle_alpha   90.00
_cell.angle_beta   90.00
_cell.angle_gamma   90.00
#
_symmetry.space_group_name_H-M   'P 1'
#
loop_
_entity.id
_entity.type
_entity.pdbx_description
1 polymer ?
#
loop_
_entity_poly.entity_id
_entity_poly.type
_entity_poly.pdbx_seq_one_letter_code
_entity_poly.pdbx_strand_id
1 'polypeptide(L)' 'MSDQPESLYVVGCAPEHVQPDGVCAIPVWMPYHQPILPPLDLADGSLVAFAIVGVWVIGLKARLVFRAART' A
#
# COMPACT_ATOMS: atom_id res chain seq x y z
N MET A 1 17.41 -8.34 19.92
CA MET A 1 17.63 -8.71 18.51
C MET A 1 17.62 -7.40 17.75
N SER A 2 18.79 -6.86 17.41
CA SER A 2 18.89 -5.54 16.79
C SER A 2 18.76 -5.70 15.28
N ASP A 3 17.57 -5.42 14.75
CA ASP A 3 17.29 -5.35 13.32
C ASP A 3 17.95 -4.09 12.76
N GLN A 4 19.13 -4.24 12.15
CA GLN A 4 19.71 -3.21 11.29
C GLN A 4 19.24 -3.57 9.88
N PRO A 5 18.55 -2.66 9.15
CA PRO A 5 18.10 -2.97 7.80
C PRO A 5 19.34 -3.18 6.93
N GLU A 6 19.60 -4.44 6.58
CA GLU A 6 20.60 -4.79 5.57
C GLU A 6 20.26 -3.98 4.32
N SER A 7 21.24 -3.25 3.80
CA SER A 7 21.04 -2.39 2.63
C SER A 7 20.78 -3.29 1.42
N LEU A 8 19.52 -3.67 1.24
CA LEU A 8 19.09 -4.49 0.13
C LEU A 8 19.11 -3.61 -1.12
N TYR A 9 19.79 -4.06 -2.16
CA TYR A 9 19.82 -3.40 -3.46
C TYR A 9 19.05 -4.25 -4.46
N VAL A 10 18.26 -3.59 -5.30
CA VAL A 10 17.58 -4.25 -6.42
C VAL A 10 18.23 -3.85 -7.73
N VAL A 11 18.34 -4.83 -8.63
CA VAL A 11 18.82 -4.58 -9.99
C VAL A 11 17.66 -3.99 -10.79
N GLY A 12 17.83 -2.73 -11.20
CA GLY A 12 16.94 -2.04 -12.11
C GLY A 12 17.66 -1.67 -13.41
N CYS A 13 16.91 -1.09 -14.34
CA CYS A 13 17.47 -0.46 -15.54
C CYS A 13 17.12 1.02 -15.54
N ALA A 14 18.12 1.89 -15.73
CA ALA A 14 17.87 3.30 -15.97
C ALA A 14 17.26 3.47 -17.38
N PRO A 15 16.37 4.45 -17.59
CA PRO A 15 15.71 4.65 -18.89
C PRO A 15 16.72 4.90 -20.01
N GLU A 16 17.84 5.58 -19.75
CA GLU A 16 18.92 5.76 -20.72
C GLU A 16 19.66 4.46 -21.10
N HIS A 17 19.54 3.39 -20.32
CA HIS A 17 20.20 2.10 -20.56
C HIS A 17 19.26 1.06 -21.19
N VAL A 18 18.00 1.42 -21.47
CA VAL A 18 17.03 0.54 -22.15
C VAL A 18 17.26 0.66 -23.65
N GLN A 19 17.62 -0.46 -24.28
CA GLN A 19 17.76 -0.53 -25.73
C GLN A 19 16.38 -0.57 -26.42
N PRO A 20 16.30 -0.24 -27.73
CA PRO A 20 15.04 -0.24 -28.49
C PRO A 20 14.34 -1.61 -28.56
N ASP A 21 15.06 -2.69 -28.30
CA ASP A 21 14.57 -4.07 -28.22
C ASP A 21 13.97 -4.41 -26.83
N GLY A 22 14.01 -3.47 -25.88
CA GLY A 22 13.49 -3.62 -24.52
C GLY A 22 14.47 -4.28 -23.56
N VAL A 23 15.72 -4.56 -23.97
CA VAL A 23 16.74 -5.19 -23.12
C VAL A 23 17.59 -4.13 -22.42
N CYS A 24 17.90 -4.37 -21.14
CA CYS A 24 18.79 -3.48 -20.41
C CYS A 24 20.25 -3.70 -20.83
N ALA A 25 20.91 -2.67 -21.35
CA ALA A 25 22.33 -2.71 -21.71
C ALA A 25 23.23 -2.65 -20.47
N ILE A 26 22.86 -1.84 -19.48
CA ILE A 26 23.67 -1.58 -18.28
C ILE A 26 22.77 -1.65 -17.05
N PRO A 27 22.84 -2.73 -16.25
CA PRO A 27 22.07 -2.83 -15.02
C PRO A 27 22.57 -1.82 -13.99
N VAL A 28 21.65 -1.21 -13.25
CA VAL A 28 21.94 -0.23 -12.19
C VAL A 28 21.42 -0.78 -10.87
N TRP A 29 22.25 -0.71 -9.83
CA TRP A 29 21.85 -1.06 -8.48
C TRP A 29 21.12 0.10 -7.84
N MET A 30 19.84 -0.11 -7.51
CA MET A 30 19.01 0.88 -6.83
C MET A 30 18.79 0.45 -5.38
N PRO A 31 18.78 1.40 -4.42
CA PRO A 31 18.45 1.08 -3.04
C PRO A 31 17.02 0.53 -3.00
N TYR A 32 16.83 -0.60 -2.31
CA TYR A 32 15.50 -1.15 -2.10
C TYR A 32 14.68 -0.13 -1.29
N HIS A 33 13.50 0.19 -1.80
CA HIS A 33 12.58 1.07 -1.12
C HIS A 33 12.16 0.39 0.18
N GLN A 34 12.66 0.93 1.29
CA GLN A 34 12.21 0.53 2.60
C GLN A 34 10.73 0.95 2.73
N PRO A 35 9.84 0.04 3.14
CA PRO A 35 8.46 0.42 3.39
C PRO A 35 8.44 1.53 4.45
N ILE A 36 7.85 2.67 4.11
CA ILE A 36 7.74 3.85 5.00
C ILE A 36 6.91 3.60 6.26
N LEU A 37 6.08 2.56 6.22
CA LEU A 37 5.21 2.15 7.30
C LEU A 37 5.69 0.78 7.77
N PRO A 38 5.87 0.57 9.09
CA PRO A 38 6.15 -0.76 9.60
C PRO A 38 5.01 -1.71 9.19
N PRO A 39 5.31 -3.01 9.01
CA PRO A 39 4.27 -3.98 8.68
C PRO A 39 3.18 -3.95 9.76
N LEU A 40 1.95 -3.69 9.33
CA LEU A 40 0.81 -3.63 10.22
C LEU A 40 0.43 -5.05 10.65
N ASP A 41 0.28 -5.27 11.94
CA ASP A 41 -0.18 -6.57 12.46
C ASP A 41 -1.60 -6.85 11.94
N LEU A 42 -1.91 -8.13 11.73
CA LEU A 42 -3.24 -8.57 11.31
C LEU A 42 -4.33 -8.09 12.29
N ALA A 43 -4.04 -8.09 13.59
CA ALA A 43 -4.95 -7.62 14.62
C ALA A 43 -5.25 -6.13 14.44
N ASP A 44 -4.22 -5.29 14.32
CA ASP A 44 -4.36 -3.85 14.15
C ASP A 44 -5.02 -3.50 12.80
N GLY A 45 -4.65 -4.19 11.73
CA GLY A 45 -5.24 -4.02 10.41
C GLY A 45 -6.72 -4.38 10.38
N SER A 46 -7.12 -5.46 11.05
CA SER A 46 -8.53 -5.87 11.13
C SER A 46 -9.37 -4.86 11.90
N LEU A 47 -8.83 -4.28 12.99
CA LEU A 47 -9.51 -3.27 13.79
C LEU A 47 -9.82 -2.02 12.95
N VAL A 48 -8.84 -1.52 12.19
CA VAL A 48 -9.04 -0.37 11.30
C VAL A 48 -10.04 -0.71 10.19
N ALA A 49 -9.96 -1.90 9.59
CA ALA A 49 -10.89 -2.33 8.56
C ALA A 49 -12.34 -2.39 9.07
N PHE A 50 -12.57 -2.95 10.25
CA PHE A 50 -13.90 -2.99 10.86
C PHE A 50 -14.43 -1.59 11.20
N ALA A 51 -13.58 -0.68 11.65
CA ALA A 51 -13.99 0.70 11.90
C ALA A 51 -14.48 1.39 10.62
N ILE A 52 -13.75 1.25 9.51
CA ILE A 52 -14.14 1.81 8.20
C ILE A 52 -15.48 1.24 7.76
N VAL A 53 -15.62 -0.09 7.74
CA VAL A 53 -16.86 -0.75 7.32
C VAL A 53 -18.03 -0.34 8.22
N GLY A 54 -17.81 -0.25 9.53
CA GLY A 54 -18.82 0.19 10.49
C GLY A 54 -19.36 1.59 10.18
N VAL A 55 -18.49 2.56 9.91
CA VAL A 55 -18.90 3.93 9.56
C VAL A 55 -19.75 3.95 8.28
N TRP A 56 -19.37 3.18 7.26
CA TRP A 56 -20.14 3.07 6.02
C TRP A 56 -21.52 2.45 6.24
N VAL A 57 -21.60 1.37 7.00
CA VAL A 57 -22.87 0.69 7.30
C VAL A 57 -23.81 1.60 8.07
N ILE A 58 -23.33 2.27 9.11
CA ILE A 58 -24.14 3.22 9.90
C ILE A 58 -24.60 4.38 9.02
N GLY A 59 -23.70 4.97 8.23
CA GLY A 59 -24.03 6.06 7.31
C GLY A 59 -25.09 5.67 6.28
N LEU A 60 -24.99 4.47 5.69
CA LEU A 60 -25.97 3.95 4.75
C LEU A 60 -27.32 3.69 5.43
N LYS A 61 -27.34 3.09 6.62
CA LYS A 61 -28.57 2.87 7.39
C LYS A 61 -29.25 4.19 7.74
N ALA A 62 -28.51 5.18 8.23
CA ALA A 62 -29.05 6.50 8.53
C ALA A 62 -29.67 7.14 7.28
N ARG A 63 -28.98 7.11 6.13
CA ARG A 63 -29.53 7.62 4.86
C ARG A 63 -30.85 6.94 4.47
N LEU A 64 -30.94 5.62 4.63
CA LEU A 64 -32.17 4.87 4.34
C LEU A 64 -33.32 5.29 5.26
N VAL A 65 -33.06 5.42 6.57
CA VAL A 65 -34.05 5.89 7.55
C VAL A 65 -34.53 7.30 7.23
N PHE A 66 -33.61 8.24 6.97
CA PHE A 66 -33.97 9.61 6.60
C PHE A 66 -34.78 9.69 5.30
N ARG A 67 -34.53 8.80 4.33
CA ARG A 67 -35.34 8.72 3.10
C ARG A 67 -36.73 8.19 3.39
N ALA A 68 -36.85 7.12 4.18
CA ALA A 68 -38.14 6.53 4.54
C ALA A 68 -39.00 7.45 5.43
N ALA A 69 -38.37 8.26 6.30
CA ALA A 69 -39.08 9.23 7.13
C ALA A 69 -39.54 10.49 6.37
N ARG A 70 -39.06 10.70 5.12
CA ARG A 70 -39.44 11.82 4.26
C ARG A 70 -40.62 11.52 3.33
N THR A 71 -41.10 10.28 3.30
CA THR A 71 -42.30 9.83 2.57
C THR A 71 -43.46 9.69 3.55
#